data_AF-A0A959TFD9-F1
#
_entry.id   AF-A0A959TFD9-F1
#
_cell.length_a   1.000
_cell.length_b   1.000
_cell.length_c   1.000
_cell.angle_alpha   90.00
_cell.angle_beta   90.00
_cell.angle_gamma   90.00
#
_symmetry.space_group_name_H-M   'P 1'
#
loop_
_entity.id
_entity.type
_entity.pdbx_description
1 polymer ?
#
loop_
_entity_poly.entity_id
_entity_poly.type
_entity_poly.pdbx_seq_one_letter_code
_entity_poly.pdbx_strand_id
1 'polypeptide(L)' 'ESIRKGEYQVEYFTNELLPWLTLNMDLATMQLLKEDELTVLKNKLIIYGSLVEQKVGSYEAMAESSEALRERIAAALGTR' A
#
# COMPACT_ATOMS: atom_id res chain seq x y z
N GLU A 1 5.00 11.69 11.56
CA GLU A 1 4.19 10.45 11.55
C GLU A 1 3.91 9.89 10.16
N SER A 2 3.58 10.70 9.13
CA SER A 2 3.20 10.19 7.79
C SER A 2 4.24 9.28 7.10
N ILE A 3 5.54 9.60 7.22
CA ILE A 3 6.63 8.80 6.60
C ILE A 3 6.66 7.35 7.15
N ARG A 4 6.48 7.16 8.46
CA ARG A 4 6.49 5.83 9.10
C ARG A 4 5.37 4.91 8.61
N LYS A 5 4.22 5.44 8.22
CA LYS A 5 3.11 4.62 7.71
C LYS A 5 3.38 4.07 6.31
N GLY A 6 4.13 4.80 5.48
CA GLY A 6 4.51 4.35 4.15
C GLY A 6 5.52 3.20 4.15
N GLU A 7 6.27 3.04 5.25
CA GLU A 7 7.27 1.98 5.44
C GLU A 7 6.62 0.63 5.74
N TYR A 8 5.47 0.58 6.43
CA TYR A 8 4.82 -0.69 6.82
C TYR A 8 4.40 -1.55 5.63
N GLN A 9 3.93 -0.93 4.53
CA GLN A 9 3.57 -1.66 3.31
C GLN A 9 4.82 -2.32 2.69
N VAL A 10 5.93 -1.59 2.63
CA VAL A 10 7.20 -2.10 2.08
C VAL A 10 7.75 -3.18 2.99
N GLU A 11 7.79 -2.93 4.30
CA GLU A 11 8.28 -3.86 5.31
C GLU A 11 7.49 -5.18 5.30
N TYR A 12 6.17 -5.11 5.25
CA TYR A 12 5.33 -6.30 5.14
C TYR A 12 5.58 -7.05 3.83
N PHE A 13 5.73 -6.33 2.71
CA PHE A 13 6.04 -6.98 1.45
C PHE A 13 7.38 -7.71 1.50
N THR A 14 8.44 -7.04 1.96
CA THR A 14 9.81 -7.56 1.92
C THR A 14 10.08 -8.62 2.97
N ASN A 15 9.52 -8.47 4.17
CA ASN A 15 9.86 -9.31 5.31
C ASN A 15 8.86 -10.45 5.53
N GLU A 16 7.63 -10.32 5.01
CA GLU A 16 6.54 -11.27 5.30
C GLU A 16 5.94 -11.93 4.05
N LEU A 17 5.50 -11.13 3.07
CA LEU A 17 4.79 -11.67 1.91
C LEU A 17 5.74 -12.32 0.91
N LEU A 18 6.77 -11.60 0.47
CA LEU A 18 7.70 -12.08 -0.54
C LEU A 18 8.46 -13.34 -0.08
N PRO A 19 9.02 -13.42 1.15
CA PRO A 19 9.65 -14.64 1.63
C PRO A 19 8.68 -15.81 1.68
N TRP A 20 7.45 -15.59 2.14
CA TRP A 20 6.44 -16.64 2.18
C TRP A 20 6.08 -17.15 0.78
N LEU A 21 5.92 -16.24 -0.19
CA LEU A 21 5.66 -16.60 -1.59
C LEU A 21 6.79 -17.45 -2.17
N THR A 22 8.05 -17.07 -1.94
CA THR A 22 9.22 -17.84 -2.44
C THR A 22 9.33 -19.23 -1.85
N LEU A 23 8.74 -19.48 -0.66
CA LEU A 23 8.79 -20.77 0.03
C LEU A 23 7.60 -21.67 -0.29
N ASN A 24 6.45 -21.10 -0.65
CA ASN A 24 5.17 -21.83 -0.71
C ASN A 24 4.51 -21.79 -2.08
N MET A 25 5.09 -21.10 -3.06
CA MET A 25 4.48 -20.90 -4.37
C MET A 25 5.53 -21.01 -5.49
N ASP A 26 5.18 -21.72 -6.56
CA ASP A 26 5.87 -21.59 -7.84
C ASP A 26 5.43 -20.27 -8.47
N LEU A 27 6.33 -19.30 -8.45
CA LEU A 27 6.09 -17.96 -8.97
C LEU A 27 6.05 -17.89 -10.51
N ALA A 28 6.61 -18.88 -11.21
CA ALA A 28 6.57 -18.91 -12.68
C ALA A 28 5.18 -19.33 -13.18
N THR A 29 4.57 -20.30 -12.51
CA THR A 29 3.24 -20.84 -12.86
C THR A 29 2.11 -20.28 -12.02
N MET A 30 2.44 -19.50 -10.98
CA MET A 30 1.51 -18.97 -9.98
C MET A 30 0.73 -20.07 -9.24
N GLN A 31 1.36 -21.20 -8.95
CA GLN A 31 0.73 -22.33 -8.27
C GLN A 31 1.28 -22.50 -6.85
N LEU A 32 0.39 -22.80 -5.90
CA LEU A 32 0.81 -23.17 -4.55
C LEU A 32 1.50 -24.54 -4.58
N LEU A 33 2.57 -24.67 -3.79
CA LEU A 33 3.26 -25.96 -3.63
C LEU A 33 2.41 -26.95 -2.82
N LYS A 34 1.53 -26.43 -1.95
CA LYS A 34 0.55 -27.21 -1.19
C LYS A 34 -0.78 -26.45 -1.13
N GLU A 35 -1.89 -27.16 -1.32
CA GLU A 35 -3.22 -26.54 -1.39
C GLU A 35 -3.71 -25.96 -0.05
N ASP A 36 -3.25 -26.51 1.08
CA ASP A 36 -3.60 -26.06 2.43
C ASP A 36 -3.07 -24.64 2.74
N GLU A 37 -2.02 -24.21 2.04
CA GLU A 37 -1.44 -22.86 2.14
C GLU A 37 -2.34 -21.76 1.51
N LEU A 38 -3.42 -22.13 0.81
CA LEU A 38 -4.33 -21.15 0.17
C LEU A 38 -4.94 -20.16 1.17
N THR A 39 -5.27 -20.63 2.37
CA THR A 39 -5.82 -19.76 3.41
C THR A 39 -4.79 -18.75 3.90
N VAL A 40 -3.53 -19.19 4.03
CA VAL A 40 -2.43 -18.32 4.45
C VAL A 40 -2.14 -17.26 3.39
N LEU A 41 -2.13 -17.65 2.10
CA LEU A 41 -1.99 -16.72 0.99
C LEU A 41 -3.08 -15.65 1.01
N LYS A 42 -4.35 -16.04 1.14
CA LYS A 42 -5.47 -15.10 1.22
C LYS A 42 -5.29 -14.10 2.35
N ASN A 43 -4.92 -14.56 3.54
CA ASN A 43 -4.72 -13.68 4.68
C ASN A 43 -3.58 -12.68 4.45
N LYS A 44 -2.44 -13.15 3.91
CA LYS A 44 -1.30 -12.26 3.61
C LYS A 44 -1.66 -11.22 2.55
N LEU A 45 -2.42 -11.60 1.52
CA LEU A 45 -2.88 -10.66 0.48
C LEU A 45 -3.89 -9.65 1.00
N ILE A 46 -4.81 -10.04 1.89
CA ILE A 46 -5.76 -9.11 2.53
C ILE A 46 -5.00 -8.05 3.33
N ILE A 47 -4.05 -8.47 4.17
CA ILE A 47 -3.24 -7.55 4.98
C ILE A 47 -2.48 -6.58 4.06
N TYR A 48 -1.79 -7.11 3.05
CA TYR A 48 -1.04 -6.29 2.12
C TYR A 48 -1.93 -5.31 1.35
N GLY A 49 -3.10 -5.77 0.89
CA GLY A 49 -4.11 -4.93 0.21
C GLY A 49 -4.55 -3.76 1.08
N SER A 50 -4.89 -4.00 2.34
CA SER A 50 -5.27 -2.93 3.28
C SER A 50 -4.16 -1.91 3.51
N LEU A 51 -2.89 -2.35 3.56
CA LEU A 51 -1.74 -1.44 3.69
C LEU A 51 -1.57 -0.56 2.43
N VAL A 52 -1.80 -1.12 1.25
CA VAL A 52 -1.77 -0.37 -0.02
C VAL A 52 -2.91 0.64 -0.08
N GLU A 53 -4.14 0.24 0.23
CA GLU A 53 -5.32 1.12 0.27
C GLU A 53 -5.10 2.30 1.22
N GLN A 54 -4.58 2.04 2.42
CA GLN A 54 -4.28 3.08 3.39
C GLN A 54 -3.25 4.10 2.85
N LYS A 55 -2.24 3.62 2.13
CA LYS A 55 -1.21 4.49 1.53
C LYS A 55 -1.79 5.36 0.41
N VAL A 56 -2.62 4.77 -0.46
CA VAL A 56 -3.30 5.50 -1.53
C VAL A 56 -4.21 6.57 -0.96
N GLY A 57 -5.08 6.23 0.00
CA GLY A 57 -5.97 7.20 0.65
C GLY A 57 -5.22 8.33 1.35
N SER A 58 -4.01 8.05 1.89
CA SER A 58 -3.16 9.11 2.44
C SER A 58 -2.65 10.07 1.36
N TYR A 59 -2.29 9.58 0.17
CA TYR A 59 -1.85 10.44 -0.92
C TYR A 59 -2.99 11.28 -1.48
N GLU A 60 -4.20 10.71 -1.61
CA GLU A 60 -5.39 11.43 -2.04
C GLU A 60 -5.70 12.59 -1.09
N ALA A 61 -5.72 12.34 0.21
CA ALA A 61 -5.95 13.39 1.22
C ALA A 61 -4.86 14.50 1.19
N MET A 62 -3.61 14.12 0.94
CA MET A 62 -2.52 15.10 0.77
C MET A 62 -2.68 15.95 -0.49
N ALA A 63 -3.13 15.35 -1.60
CA ALA A 63 -3.39 16.05 -2.83
C ALA A 63 -4.54 17.06 -2.66
N GLU A 64 -5.66 16.63 -2.06
CA GLU A 64 -6.80 17.49 -1.74
C GLU A 64 -6.40 18.67 -0.86
N SER A 65 -5.63 18.41 0.22
CA SER A 65 -5.16 19.47 1.11
C SER A 65 -4.19 20.44 0.40
N SER A 66 -3.39 19.95 -0.54
CA SER A 66 -2.44 20.79 -1.30
C SER A 66 -3.17 21.68 -2.29
N GLU A 67 -4.20 21.16 -2.95
CA GLU A 67 -5.05 21.92 -3.85
C GLU A 67 -5.82 23.01 -3.10
N ALA A 68 -6.46 22.67 -1.97
CA ALA A 68 -7.15 23.64 -1.13
C ALA A 68 -6.21 24.76 -0.63
N LEU A 69 -4.95 24.44 -0.32
CA LEU A 69 -3.95 25.44 0.05
C LEU A 69 -3.58 26.33 -1.14
N ARG A 70 -3.41 25.75 -2.33
CA ARG A 70 -3.12 26.47 -3.58
C ARG A 70 -4.20 27.50 -3.89
N GLU A 71 -5.47 27.10 -3.81
CA GLU A 71 -6.62 27.99 -4.03
C GLU A 71 -6.64 29.14 -3.02
N ARG A 72 -6.38 28.86 -1.73
CA ARG A 72 -6.31 29.89 -0.69
C ARG A 72 -5.19 30.90 -0.93
N ILE A 73 -4.03 30.43 -1.39
CA ILE A 73 -2.90 31.31 -1.74
C ILE A 73 -3.26 32.17 -2.96
N ALA A 74 -3.83 31.57 -4.02
CA ALA A 74 -4.25 32.30 -5.21
C ALA A 74 -5.28 33.41 -4.88
N ALA A 75 -6.26 33.08 -4.03
CA ALA A 75 -7.24 34.03 -3.54
C ALA A 75 -6.61 35.18 -2.74
N ALA A 76 -5.62 34.88 -1.89
CA ALA A 76 -4.91 35.89 -1.10
C ALA A 76 -4.02 36.81 -1.94
N LEU A 77 -3.45 36.30 -3.04
CA LEU A 77 -2.58 37.05 -3.95
C LEU A 77 -3.33 37.79 -5.06
N GLY A 78 -4.64 37.57 -5.21
CA GLY A 78 -5.46 38.20 -6.26
C GLY A 78 -5.15 37.71 -7.69
N THR A 79 -4.35 36.65 -7.82
CA THR A 79 -4.05 36.00 -9.10
C THR A 79 -5.14 34.98 -9.40
N ARG A 80 -6.01 35.29 -10.38
CA ARG A 80 -6.95 34.35 -11.00
C ARG A 80 -6.29 33.63 -12.16
#